data_AF-A0A9D0VZE8-F1
#
_entry.id   AF-A0A9D0VZE8-F1
#
_cell.length_a   1.000
_cell.length_b   1.000
_cell.length_c   1.000
_cell.angle_alpha   90.00
_cell.angle_beta   90.00
_cell.angle_gamma   90.00
#
_symmetry.space_group_name_H-M   'P 1'
#
loop_
_entity.id
_entity.type
_entity.pdbx_description
1 polymer ?
#
loop_
_entity_poly.entity_id
_entity_poly.type
_entity_poly.pdbx_seq_one_letter_code
_entity_poly.pdbx_strand_id
1 'polypeptide(L)' 'IRVLFGDGSRIVYRLSGTGTEGATLRVYLERYEPDTERQQQDTQQALADLIRLADDIAGIRERTGRDRPTVIT' A
#
# COMPACT_ATOMS: atom_id res chain seq x y z
N ILE A 1 3.09 -8.17 -7.61
CA ILE A 1 4.45 -7.61 -7.38
C ILE A 1 4.64 -7.47 -5.88
N ARG A 2 5.83 -7.78 -5.36
CA ARG A 2 6.17 -7.58 -3.93
C ARG A 2 7.45 -6.76 -3.83
N VAL A 3 7.44 -5.75 -2.97
CA VAL A 3 8.61 -4.95 -2.58
C VAL A 3 8.91 -5.29 -1.13
N LEU A 4 10.13 -5.72 -0.85
CA LEU A 4 10.60 -6.10 0.47
C LEU A 4 11.67 -5.09 0.90
N PHE A 5 11.54 -4.54 2.10
CA PHE A 5 12.47 -3.58 2.66
C PHE A 5 13.40 -4.23 3.68
N GLY A 6 14.57 -3.63 3.89
CA GLY A 6 15.59 -4.15 4.82
C GLY A 6 15.18 -4.11 6.30
N ASP A 7 14.19 -3.29 6.65
CA ASP A 7 13.59 -3.17 7.98
C ASP A 7 12.49 -4.22 8.26
N GLY A 8 12.20 -5.09 7.29
CA GLY A 8 11.14 -6.09 7.37
C GLY A 8 9.77 -5.62 6.88
N SER A 9 9.63 -4.34 6.50
CA SER A 9 8.40 -3.81 5.90
C SER A 9 8.18 -4.37 4.49
N ARG A 10 6.94 -4.32 3.99
CA ARG A 10 6.58 -4.79 2.65
C ARG A 10 5.40 -4.07 2.02
N ILE A 11 5.46 -3.97 0.68
CA ILE A 11 4.35 -3.53 -0.16
C ILE A 11 4.02 -4.64 -1.15
N VAL A 12 2.75 -4.99 -1.28
CA VAL A 12 2.28 -6.01 -2.24
C VAL A 12 1.21 -5.42 -3.15
N TYR A 13 1.47 -5.47 -4.45
CA TYR A 13 0.50 -5.08 -5.48
C TYR A 13 -0.09 -6.31 -6.14
N ARG A 14 -1.42 -6.36 -6.21
CA ARG A 14 -2.16 -7.40 -6.91
C ARG A 14 -3.21 -6.78 -7.82
N LEU A 15 -3.07 -6.99 -9.12
CA LEU A 15 -4.09 -6.64 -10.09
C LEU A 15 -5.03 -7.83 -10.29
N SER A 16 -6.33 -7.56 -10.41
CA SER A 16 -7.37 -8.57 -10.64
C SER A 16 -8.49 -8.01 -11.51
N GLY A 17 -9.32 -8.86 -12.07
CA GLY A 17 -10.49 -8.42 -12.84
C GLY A 17 -10.13 -7.78 -14.19
N THR A 18 -9.09 -8.25 -14.89
CA THR A 18 -8.67 -7.66 -16.18
C THR A 18 -9.60 -8.03 -17.36
N GLY A 19 -10.88 -8.29 -17.09
CA GLY A 19 -11.90 -8.64 -18.09
C GLY A 19 -12.65 -7.41 -18.60
N THR A 20 -13.96 -7.54 -18.80
CA THR A 20 -14.81 -6.55 -19.46
C THR A 20 -15.20 -5.34 -18.60
N GLU A 21 -15.20 -5.46 -17.27
CA GLU A 21 -15.71 -4.41 -16.35
C GLU A 21 -14.60 -3.60 -15.65
N GLY A 22 -13.38 -3.66 -16.18
CA GLY A 22 -12.22 -2.96 -15.63
C GLY A 22 -11.55 -3.72 -14.48
N ALA A 23 -10.32 -3.30 -14.15
CA ALA A 23 -9.47 -4.01 -13.21
C ALA A 23 -9.46 -3.37 -11.81
N THR A 24 -9.29 -4.22 -10.80
CA THR A 24 -9.06 -3.81 -9.42
C THR A 24 -7.60 -4.01 -9.05
N LEU A 25 -6.91 -2.91 -8.73
CA LEU A 25 -5.61 -2.90 -8.08
C LEU A 25 -5.81 -2.95 -6.56
N ARG A 26 -5.26 -3.99 -5.92
CA ARG A 26 -5.15 -4.09 -4.46
C ARG A 26 -3.70 -3.81 -4.05
N VAL A 27 -3.54 -2.98 -3.03
CA VAL A 27 -2.24 -2.64 -2.44
C VAL A 27 -2.28 -3.04 -0.97
N TYR A 28 -1.41 -3.95 -0.57
CA TYR A 28 -1.24 -4.35 0.83
C TYR A 28 0.03 -3.72 1.36
N LEU A 29 -0.08 -3.08 2.51
CA LEU A 29 1.01 -2.38 3.18
C LEU A 29 1.22 -3.02 4.54
N GLU A 30 2.46 -3.31 4.87
CA GLU A 30 2.82 -3.84 6.17
C GLU A 30 4.15 -3.24 6.60
N ARG A 31 4.16 -2.78 7.85
CA ARG A 31 5.33 -2.24 8.51
C ARG A 31 5.67 -3.15 9.68
N TYR A 32 6.90 -3.61 9.75
CA TYR A 32 7.39 -4.27 10.95
C TYR A 32 7.75 -3.20 11.99
N GLU A 33 7.24 -3.34 13.21
CA GLU A 33 7.56 -2.44 14.32
C GLU A 33 7.92 -3.28 15.56
N PRO A 34 9.22 -3.41 15.89
CA PRO A 34 9.65 -4.18 17.05
C PRO A 34 9.41 -3.45 18.38
N ASP A 35 9.29 -2.12 18.35
CA ASP A 35 9.09 -1.32 19.55
C ASP A 35 7.62 -1.35 20.00
N THR A 36 7.37 -1.95 21.17
CA THR A 36 6.02 -2.09 21.74
C THR A 36 5.36 -0.75 22.06
N GLU A 37 6.13 0.29 22.36
CA GLU A 37 5.57 1.62 22.63
C GLU A 37 5.00 2.26 21.35
N ARG A 38 5.55 1.87 20.20
CA ARG A 38 5.13 2.37 18.88
C ARG A 38 4.04 1.53 18.23
N GLN A 39 3.80 0.31 18.72
CA GLN A 39 2.73 -0.57 18.23
C GLN A 39 1.32 -0.08 18.56
N GLN A 40 1.18 0.88 19.47
CA GLN A 40 -0.12 1.51 19.80
C GLN A 40 -0.43 2.73 18.92
N GLN A 41 0.44 3.06 17.96
CA GLN A 41 0.19 4.14 17.02
C GLN A 41 -1.01 3.83 16.12
N ASP A 42 -1.73 4.88 15.72
CA ASP A 42 -2.77 4.78 14.71
C ASP A 42 -2.19 4.18 13.42
N THR A 43 -2.87 3.18 12.86
CA THR A 43 -2.38 2.43 11.69
C THR A 43 -2.16 3.33 10.47
N GLN A 44 -3.01 4.35 10.24
CA GLN A 44 -2.85 5.25 9.10
C GLN A 44 -1.61 6.13 9.26
N GLN A 45 -1.32 6.58 10.49
CA GLN A 45 -0.07 7.29 10.78
C GLN A 45 1.15 6.36 10.65
N ALA A 46 1.09 5.16 11.21
CA ALA A 46 2.20 4.21 11.17
C ALA A 46 2.56 3.80 9.73
N LEU A 47 1.56 3.72 8.84
CA LEU A 47 1.72 3.34 7.42
C LEU A 47 1.88 4.53 6.47
N ALA A 48 1.79 5.78 6.93
CA ALA A 48 1.73 6.97 6.08
C ALA A 48 2.89 7.02 5.05
N ASP A 49 4.11 6.69 5.48
CA ASP A 49 5.27 6.68 4.60
C ASP A 49 5.20 5.56 3.55
N LEU A 50 4.72 4.38 3.92
CA LEU A 50 4.53 3.27 2.98
C LEU A 50 3.37 3.56 2.00
N ILE A 51 2.32 4.27 2.43
CA ILE A 51 1.23 4.70 1.54
C ILE A 51 1.76 5.62 0.46
N ARG A 52 2.55 6.64 0.84
CA ARG A 52 3.18 7.57 -0.12
C ARG A 52 4.12 6.83 -1.06
N LEU A 53 5.02 6.01 -0.49
CA LEU A 53 5.99 5.26 -1.27
C LEU A 53 5.33 4.26 -2.23
N ALA A 54 4.18 3.68 -1.85
CA ALA A 54 3.46 2.77 -2.71
C ALA A 54 2.94 3.44 -3.98
N ASP A 55 2.53 4.71 -3.88
CA ASP A 55 2.16 5.52 -5.04
C ASP A 55 3.41 5.94 -5.84
N ASP A 56 4.47 6.41 -5.19
CA ASP A 56 5.71 6.83 -5.86
C ASP A 56 6.34 5.70 -6.69
N ILE A 57 6.33 4.46 -6.17
CA ILE A 57 6.89 3.29 -6.87
C ILE A 57 6.03 2.88 -8.07
N ALA A 58 4.70 2.82 -7.89
CA ALA A 58 3.80 2.27 -8.91
C ALA A 58 3.22 3.33 -9.86
N GLY A 59 3.33 4.62 -9.51
CA GLY A 59 2.67 5.73 -10.18
C GLY A 59 1.14 5.56 -10.20
N ILE A 60 0.52 5.21 -9.06
CA ILE A 60 -0.91 4.83 -9.03
C ILE A 60 -1.77 6.01 -9.47
N ARG A 61 -1.56 7.19 -8.89
CA ARG A 61 -2.28 8.42 -9.25
C ARG A 61 -2.15 8.75 -10.72
N GLU A 62 -0.92 8.79 -11.23
CA GLU A 62 -0.65 9.13 -12.63
C GLU A 62 -1.28 8.13 -13.61
N ARG A 63 -1.21 6.82 -13.30
CA ARG A 63 -1.70 5.77 -14.21
C ARG A 63 -3.20 5.54 -14.15
N THR A 64 -3.82 5.81 -13.00
CA THR A 64 -5.24 5.47 -12.76
C THR A 64 -6.15 6.67 -12.60
N GLY A 65 -5.60 7.88 -12.41
CA GLY A 65 -6.34 9.09 -12.07
C GLY A 65 -7.02 9.05 -10.69
N ARG A 66 -6.61 8.13 -9.80
CA ARG A 66 -7.22 7.92 -8.48
C ARG A 66 -6.38 8.57 -7.39
N ASP A 67 -6.89 9.61 -6.75
CA ASP A 67 -6.21 10.27 -5.62
C ASP A 67 -6.29 9.51 -4.29
N ARG A 68 -7.23 8.57 -4.17
CA ARG A 68 -7.47 7.77 -2.96
C ARG A 68 -8.02 6.39 -3.31
N PRO A 69 -7.78 5.38 -2.46
CA PRO A 69 -8.39 4.07 -2.64
C PRO A 69 -9.91 4.15 -2.49
N THR A 70 -10.62 3.29 -3.22
CA THR A 70 -12.08 3.16 -3.10
C THR A 70 -12.48 2.51 -1.77
N VAL A 71 -11.66 1.59 -1.25
CA VAL A 71 -11.90 0.84 -0.01
C VAL A 71 -10.58 0.73 0.77
N ILE A 72 -10.66 0.87 2.09
CA ILE A 72 -9.57 0.64 3.05
C ILE A 72 -10.06 -0.40 4.06
N THR A 73 -9.19 -1.30 4.50
CA THR A 73 -9.46 -2.34 5.50
C THR A 73 -8.30 -2.40 6.48
#